data_AF-A0A816JG89-F1
#
_entry.id   AF-A0A816JG89-F1
#
_cell.length_a   1.000
_cell.length_b   1.000
_cell.length_c   1.000
_cell.angle_alpha   90.00
_cell.angle_beta   90.00
_cell.angle_gamma   90.00
#
_symmetry.space_group_name_H-M   'P 1'
#
loop_
_entity.id
_entity.type
_entity.pdbx_description
1 polymer ?
#
loop_
_entity_poly.entity_id
_entity_poly.type
_entity_poly.pdbx_seq_one_letter_code
_entity_poly.pdbx_strand_id
1 'polypeptide(L)'
;MGLMYSAHISIVQKIVKLGSEKNKCNFELLSLVLQNDIHLLNPPAELEKRKHKLKRLVQSPNSFFMDVKCQGCFNITTVFSHSQTVVACGNCQTVLCQPTGGKARLTEGCSFRKK
;
A
#
# COMPACT_ATOMS: atom_id res chain seq x y z
N MET A 1 -17.67 28.40 44.04
CA MET A 1 -18.54 28.45 42.83
C MET A 1 -17.83 28.10 41.52
N GLY A 2 -16.48 28.05 41.44
CA GLY A 2 -15.75 27.74 40.19
C GLY A 2 -15.52 26.26 39.87
N LEU A 3 -15.65 25.34 40.83
CA LEU A 3 -15.37 23.91 40.60
C LEU A 3 -16.53 23.15 39.92
N MET A 4 -17.75 23.68 39.92
CA MET A 4 -18.89 23.01 39.28
C MET A 4 -18.94 23.18 37.76
N TYR A 5 -18.40 24.29 37.23
CA TYR A 5 -18.35 24.55 35.79
C TYR A 5 -17.31 23.69 35.05
N SER A 6 -16.22 23.31 35.74
CA SER A 6 -15.16 22.48 35.15
C SER A 6 -15.59 21.02 34.95
N ALA A 7 -16.37 20.47 35.90
CA ALA A 7 -16.94 19.13 35.77
C ALA A 7 -17.99 19.05 34.64
N HIS A 8 -18.80 20.10 34.46
CA HIS A 8 -19.82 20.14 33.41
C HIS A 8 -19.20 20.16 31.99
N ILE A 9 -18.10 20.89 31.78
CA ILE A 9 -17.35 20.92 30.52
C ILE A 9 -16.77 19.54 30.17
N SER A 10 -16.25 18.81 31.16
CA SER A 10 -15.69 17.47 30.95
C SER A 10 -16.76 16.42 30.60
N ILE A 11 -17.96 16.54 31.17
CA ILE A 11 -19.10 15.67 30.87
C ILE A 11 -19.62 15.93 29.46
N VAL A 12 -19.77 17.20 29.06
CA VAL A 12 -20.21 17.58 27.70
C VAL A 12 -19.21 17.11 26.64
N GLN A 13 -17.90 17.25 26.88
CA GLN A 13 -16.87 16.75 25.95
C GLN A 13 -16.86 15.21 25.81
N LYS A 14 -17.19 14.46 26.88
CA LYS A 14 -17.29 13.00 26.84
C LYS A 14 -18.53 12.51 26.09
N ILE A 15 -19.65 13.24 26.18
CA ILE A 15 -20.88 12.97 25.42
C ILE A 15 -20.68 13.21 23.92
N VAL A 16 -19.99 14.29 23.52
CA VAL A 16 -19.67 14.54 22.09
C VAL A 16 -18.74 13.47 21.51
N LYS A 17 -17.80 12.94 22.31
CA LYS A 17 -16.90 11.85 21.90
C LYS A 17 -17.65 10.54 21.65
N LEU A 18 -18.62 10.18 22.48
CA LEU A 18 -19.49 9.00 22.29
C LEU A 18 -20.48 9.16 21.13
N GLY A 19 -20.78 10.39 20.69
CA GLY A 19 -21.58 10.67 19.51
C GLY A 19 -20.86 10.39 18.18
N SER A 20 -19.53 10.40 18.16
CA SER A 20 -18.73 10.13 16.95
C SER A 20 -18.58 8.63 16.66
N GLU A 21 -18.81 7.76 17.65
CA GLU A 21 -18.79 6.30 17.47
C GLU A 21 -20.13 5.77 16.92
N LYS A 22 -21.26 6.40 17.25
CA LYS A 22 -22.59 6.02 16.72
C LYS A 22 -22.77 6.33 15.24
N ASN A 23 -22.06 7.34 14.73
CA ASN A 23 -22.01 7.63 13.29
C ASN A 23 -21.10 6.68 12.50
N LYS A 24 -20.27 5.88 13.20
CA LYS A 24 -19.42 4.87 12.57
C LYS A 24 -20.25 3.65 12.14
N CYS A 25 -21.19 3.21 12.99
CA CYS A 25 -22.17 2.17 12.60
C CYS A 25 -23.12 2.63 11.48
N ASN A 26 -23.46 3.92 11.39
CA ASN A 26 -24.31 4.42 10.30
C ASN A 26 -23.56 4.56 8.96
N PHE A 27 -22.25 4.86 9.00
CA PHE A 27 -21.39 4.81 7.81
C PHE A 27 -21.11 3.36 7.37
N GLU A 28 -20.98 2.42 8.32
CA GLU A 28 -20.91 0.98 8.03
C GLU A 28 -22.23 0.42 7.49
N LEU A 29 -23.40 0.88 7.98
CA LEU A 29 -24.70 0.42 7.47
C LEU A 29 -24.98 0.89 6.03
N LEU A 30 -24.57 2.12 5.65
CA LEU A 30 -24.69 2.59 4.26
C LEU A 30 -23.78 1.78 3.31
N SER A 31 -22.67 1.23 3.81
CA SER A 31 -21.79 0.36 3.04
C SER A 31 -22.37 -1.03 2.74
N LEU A 32 -23.32 -1.51 3.57
CA LEU A 32 -24.00 -2.78 3.37
C LEU A 32 -25.22 -2.67 2.43
N VAL A 33 -25.83 -1.47 2.32
CA VAL A 33 -26.94 -1.22 1.36
C VAL A 33 -26.42 -1.09 -0.08
N LEU A 34 -25.14 -0.78 -0.29
CA LEU A 34 -24.50 -0.78 -1.61
C LEU A 34 -23.81 -2.11 -1.96
N GLN A 35 -24.24 -3.23 -1.40
CA GLN A 35 -23.67 -4.53 -1.78
C GLN A 35 -24.08 -5.02 -3.18
N ASN A 36 -25.08 -4.41 -3.84
CA ASN A 36 -25.63 -4.98 -5.07
C ASN A 36 -25.57 -4.12 -6.34
N ASP A 37 -25.06 -2.88 -6.30
CA ASP A 37 -24.86 -2.08 -7.52
C ASP A 37 -23.37 -1.82 -7.78
N ILE A 38 -22.54 -2.86 -7.65
CA ILE A 38 -21.17 -2.81 -8.17
C ILE A 38 -21.29 -2.81 -9.69
N HIS A 39 -21.27 -1.62 -10.28
CA HIS A 39 -21.30 -1.43 -11.72
C HIS A 39 -20.16 -2.24 -12.36
N LEU A 40 -20.51 -3.31 -13.09
CA LEU A 40 -19.55 -4.29 -13.60
C LEU A 40 -18.45 -3.66 -14.47
N LEU A 41 -18.79 -2.57 -15.18
CA LEU A 41 -17.86 -1.83 -16.02
C LEU A 41 -16.91 -0.94 -15.22
N ASN A 42 -17.31 -0.46 -14.03
CA ASN A 42 -16.56 0.48 -13.21
C ASN A 42 -16.51 0.02 -11.74
N PRO A 43 -15.89 -1.14 -11.44
CA PRO A 43 -15.74 -1.59 -10.07
C PRO A 43 -14.82 -0.64 -9.27
N PRO A 44 -15.01 -0.49 -7.95
CA PRO A 44 -14.13 0.34 -7.13
C PRO A 44 -12.71 -0.22 -7.10
N ALA A 45 -11.72 0.67 -7.16
CA ALA A 45 -10.29 0.33 -7.28
C ALA A 45 -9.77 -0.61 -6.16
N GLU A 46 -10.38 -0.55 -4.98
CA GLU A 46 -10.02 -1.43 -3.85
C GLU A 46 -10.38 -2.90 -4.12
N LEU A 47 -11.49 -3.17 -4.80
CA LEU A 47 -11.88 -4.53 -5.17
C LEU A 47 -11.00 -5.09 -6.28
N GLU A 48 -10.62 -4.27 -7.26
CA GLU A 48 -9.75 -4.70 -8.36
C GLU A 48 -8.33 -5.08 -7.92
N LYS A 49 -7.79 -4.37 -6.92
CA LYS A 49 -6.45 -4.65 -6.37
C LYS A 49 -6.36 -6.02 -5.71
N ARG A 50 -7.45 -6.50 -5.10
CA ARG A 50 -7.53 -7.82 -4.44
C ARG A 50 -7.67 -8.97 -5.43
N LYS A 51 -8.15 -8.70 -6.65
CA LYS A 51 -8.30 -9.72 -7.70
C LYS A 51 -6.95 -10.19 -8.22
N HIS A 52 -6.88 -11.48 -8.57
CA HIS A 52 -5.73 -12.05 -9.27
C HIS A 52 -5.52 -11.38 -10.64
N LYS A 53 -4.27 -11.23 -11.09
CA LYS A 53 -3.88 -10.51 -12.32
C LYS A 53 -4.65 -10.91 -13.59
N LEU A 54 -5.06 -12.18 -13.70
CA LEU A 54 -5.83 -12.70 -14.84
C LEU A 54 -7.36 -12.51 -14.70
N LYS A 55 -7.86 -12.30 -13.49
CA LYS A 55 -9.30 -12.17 -13.17
C LYS A 55 -9.75 -10.71 -13.00
N ARG A 56 -8.88 -9.75 -13.29
CA ARG A 56 -9.24 -8.33 -13.35
C ARG A 56 -10.10 -8.05 -14.57
N LEU A 57 -10.82 -6.92 -14.54
CA LEU A 57 -11.62 -6.47 -15.69
C LEU A 57 -10.73 -6.33 -16.93
N VAL A 58 -9.55 -5.73 -16.75
CA VAL A 58 -8.47 -5.70 -17.74
C VAL A 58 -7.23 -6.36 -17.15
N GLN A 59 -6.66 -7.30 -17.89
CA GLN A 59 -5.47 -8.02 -17.45
C GLN A 59 -4.25 -7.10 -17.46
N SER A 60 -3.52 -7.08 -16.35
CA SER A 60 -2.31 -6.28 -16.19
C SER A 60 -1.26 -7.01 -15.36
N PRO A 61 0.03 -6.85 -15.68
CA PRO A 61 1.10 -7.49 -14.91
C PRO A 61 1.22 -6.88 -13.50
N ASN A 62 1.67 -7.69 -12.53
CA ASN A 62 2.01 -7.23 -11.18
C ASN A 62 3.50 -6.86 -11.03
N SER A 63 4.29 -7.12 -12.07
CA SER A 63 5.72 -6.84 -12.11
C SER A 63 6.00 -5.43 -12.63
N PHE A 64 7.18 -4.91 -12.29
CA PHE A 64 7.62 -3.56 -12.66
C PHE A 64 9.13 -3.55 -12.79
N PHE A 65 9.65 -2.57 -13.53
CA PHE A 65 11.07 -2.26 -13.56
C PHE A 65 11.39 -1.23 -12.47
N MET A 66 12.53 -1.41 -11.83
CA MET A 66 13.01 -0.51 -10.80
C MET A 66 14.44 -0.10 -11.06
N ASP A 67 14.77 1.14 -10.75
CA ASP A 67 16.11 1.69 -10.82
C ASP A 67 16.74 1.50 -9.44
N VAL A 68 17.75 0.64 -9.35
CA VAL A 68 18.48 0.34 -8.11
C VAL A 68 19.80 1.10 -8.11
N LYS A 69 20.04 1.86 -7.05
CA LYS A 69 21.30 2.55 -6.80
C LYS A 69 22.22 1.68 -5.96
N CYS A 70 23.43 1.48 -6.47
CA CYS A 70 24.50 0.80 -5.74
C CYS A 70 25.16 1.74 -4.73
N GLN A 71 25.44 1.25 -3.50
CA GLN A 71 26.10 2.06 -2.46
C GLN A 71 27.57 2.36 -2.74
N GLY A 72 28.29 1.46 -3.44
CA GLY A 72 29.72 1.65 -3.73
C GLY A 72 30.05 2.60 -4.88
N CYS A 73 29.32 2.54 -5.99
CA CYS A 73 29.65 3.31 -7.21
C CYS A 73 28.61 4.35 -7.61
N PHE A 74 27.52 4.51 -6.84
CA PHE A 74 26.37 5.38 -7.14
C PHE A 74 25.72 5.20 -8.52
N ASN A 75 26.14 4.18 -9.28
CA ASN A 75 25.59 3.87 -10.58
C ASN A 75 24.16 3.31 -10.44
N ILE A 76 23.30 3.70 -11.37
CA ILE A 76 21.89 3.30 -11.41
C ILE A 76 21.76 2.14 -12.40
N THR A 77 21.26 1.00 -11.93
CA THR A 77 21.00 -0.17 -12.79
C THR A 77 19.51 -0.46 -12.78
N THR A 78 18.92 -0.66 -13.97
CA THR A 78 17.53 -1.08 -14.12
C THR A 78 17.41 -2.57 -13.82
N VAL A 79 16.60 -2.94 -12.84
CA VAL A 79 16.37 -4.32 -12.38
C VAL A 79 14.89 -4.66 -12.48
N PHE A 80 14.57 -5.90 -12.85
CA PHE A 80 13.19 -6.38 -12.87
C PHE A 80 12.74 -6.86 -11.49
N SER A 81 11.50 -6.56 -11.09
CA SER A 81 11.05 -6.86 -9.73
C SER A 81 10.98 -8.35 -9.37
N HIS A 82 10.85 -9.24 -10.35
CA HIS A 82 10.86 -10.71 -10.18
C HIS A 82 12.01 -11.32 -10.99
N SER A 83 13.22 -10.77 -10.83
CA SER A 83 14.41 -11.25 -11.54
C SER A 83 14.71 -12.71 -11.20
N GLN A 84 14.96 -13.54 -12.23
CA GLN A 84 15.30 -14.97 -12.08
C GLN A 84 16.81 -15.20 -11.94
N THR A 85 17.63 -14.25 -12.40
CA THR A 85 19.08 -14.32 -12.34
C THR A 85 19.62 -13.38 -11.26
N VAL A 86 20.82 -13.68 -10.75
CA VAL A 86 21.56 -12.74 -9.90
C VAL A 86 21.94 -11.53 -10.75
N VAL A 87 21.59 -10.31 -10.30
CA VAL A 87 21.95 -9.08 -11.00
C VAL A 87 23.07 -8.39 -10.25
N ALA A 88 24.19 -8.17 -10.92
CA ALA A 88 25.34 -7.45 -10.40
C ALA A 88 25.45 -6.05 -11.01
N CYS A 89 26.02 -5.11 -10.27
CA CYS A 89 26.34 -3.77 -10.76
C CYS A 89 27.42 -3.86 -11.85
N GLY A 90 27.24 -3.17 -12.98
CA GLY A 90 28.21 -3.18 -14.08
C GLY A 90 29.58 -2.57 -13.76
N ASN A 91 29.70 -1.75 -12.70
CA ASN A 91 30.95 -1.06 -12.34
C ASN A 91 31.66 -1.66 -11.13
N CYS A 92 30.94 -1.99 -10.06
CA CYS A 92 31.53 -2.54 -8.83
C CYS A 92 31.49 -4.08 -8.75
N GLN A 93 30.82 -4.74 -9.71
CA GLN A 93 30.50 -6.17 -9.70
C GLN A 93 29.77 -6.67 -8.44
N THR A 94 29.27 -5.75 -7.60
CA THR A 94 28.52 -6.06 -6.39
C THR A 94 27.15 -6.61 -6.73
N VAL A 95 26.71 -7.63 -6.00
CA VAL A 95 25.37 -8.21 -6.17
C VAL A 95 24.32 -7.20 -5.70
N LEU A 96 23.41 -6.80 -6.58
CA LEU A 96 22.31 -5.88 -6.30
C LEU A 96 21.05 -6.62 -5.84
N CYS A 97 20.77 -7.76 -6.46
CA CYS A 97 19.63 -8.59 -6.09
C CYS A 97 19.90 -10.08 -6.28
N GLN A 98 19.24 -10.88 -5.45
CA GLN A 98 19.22 -12.34 -5.50
C GLN A 98 17.83 -12.83 -5.93
N PRO A 99 17.76 -13.85 -6.81
CA PRO A 99 16.48 -14.41 -7.23
C PRO A 99 15.81 -15.14 -6.07
N THR A 100 14.48 -15.04 -6.02
CA THR A 100 13.62 -15.79 -5.10
C THR A 100 12.42 -16.35 -5.87
N GLY A 101 11.58 -17.17 -5.24
CA GLY A 101 10.33 -17.64 -5.85
C GLY A 101 9.30 -16.53 -6.15
N GLY A 102 9.51 -15.31 -5.66
CA GLY A 102 8.62 -14.17 -5.83
C GLY A 102 9.36 -12.92 -6.26
N LYS A 103 9.28 -11.87 -5.44
CA LYS A 103 10.03 -10.63 -5.69
C LYS A 103 11.52 -10.86 -5.38
N ALA A 104 12.39 -10.36 -6.23
CA ALA A 104 13.83 -10.43 -6.03
C ALA A 104 14.22 -9.79 -4.69
N ARG A 105 15.15 -10.42 -3.97
CA ARG A 105 15.68 -9.91 -2.71
C ARG A 105 16.80 -8.92 -3.02
N LEU A 106 16.61 -7.65 -2.69
CA LEU A 106 17.65 -6.63 -2.82
C LEU A 106 18.70 -6.81 -1.72
N THR A 107 19.95 -6.47 -2.04
CA THR A 107 21.03 -6.44 -1.06
C THR A 107 20.83 -5.28 -0.09
N GLU A 108 21.24 -5.47 1.17
CA GLU A 108 21.14 -4.45 2.21
C GLU A 108 21.83 -3.16 1.78
N GLY A 109 21.21 -2.03 2.08
CA GLY A 109 21.69 -0.72 1.70
C GLY A 109 21.34 -0.27 0.27
N CYS A 110 20.87 -1.11 -0.65
CA CYS A 110 20.49 -0.62 -1.99
C CYS A 110 19.19 0.19 -1.96
N SER A 111 19.20 1.42 -2.50
CA SER A 111 17.97 2.23 -2.66
C SER A 111 17.36 1.99 -4.04
N PHE A 112 16.03 1.97 -4.13
CA PHE A 112 15.34 1.73 -5.39
C PHE A 112 14.23 2.76 -5.66
N ARG A 113 14.02 3.07 -6.94
CA ARG A 113 12.89 3.86 -7.47
C ARG A 113 12.11 3.01 -8.46
N LYS A 114 10.78 3.05 -8.40
CA LYS A 114 9.95 2.44 -9.44
C LYS A 114 9.96 3.32 -10.69
N LYS A 115 10.22 2.71 -11.85
CA LYS A 115 10.17 3.38 -13.15
C LYS A 115 8.74 3.47 -13.67
#